data_AF-A0A7J9IA82-F1
#
_entry.id   AF-A0A7J9IA82-F1
#
_cell.length_a   1.000
_cell.length_b   1.000
_cell.length_c   1.000
_cell.angle_alpha   90.00
_cell.angle_beta   90.00
_cell.angle_gamma   90.00
#
_symmetry.space_group_name_H-M   'P 1'
#
loop_
_entity.id
_entity.type
_entity.pdbx_description
1 polymer ?
#
loop_
_entity_poly.entity_id
_entity_poly.type
_entity_poly.pdbx_seq_one_letter_code
_entity_poly.pdbx_strand_id
1 'polypeptide(L)'
;MEKLCNAVDNLSQAISSLIPVMDPYGISEAVKVLDTMSEEVPEASPLYFFSLRLLLNKDRRIMFLSINPKIRALWLKTEMEDS
;
A
#
# COMPACT_ATOMS: atom_id res chain seq x y z
N MET A 1 -30.73 -10.47 -25.97
CA MET A 1 -30.13 -10.86 -24.67
C MET A 1 -28.63 -10.58 -24.69
N GLU A 2 -27.84 -11.20 -25.58
CA GLU A 2 -26.37 -11.00 -25.65
C GLU A 2 -25.91 -9.53 -25.76
N LYS A 3 -26.54 -8.72 -26.63
CA LYS A 3 -26.18 -7.28 -26.77
C LYS A 3 -26.40 -6.47 -25.49
N LEU A 4 -27.41 -6.85 -24.69
CA LEU A 4 -27.72 -6.22 -23.42
C LEU A 4 -26.74 -6.67 -22.32
N CYS A 5 -26.39 -7.96 -22.29
CA CYS A 5 -25.36 -8.49 -21.39
C CYS A 5 -24.01 -7.79 -21.63
N ASN A 6 -23.58 -7.69 -22.89
CA ASN A 6 -22.32 -7.01 -23.24
C ASN A 6 -22.32 -5.52 -22.85
N ALA A 7 -23.46 -4.83 -22.95
CA ALA A 7 -23.58 -3.44 -22.53
C ALA A 7 -23.46 -3.27 -21.01
N VAL A 8 -24.04 -4.20 -20.25
CA VAL A 8 -23.95 -4.23 -18.78
C VAL A 8 -22.54 -4.57 -18.32
N ASP A 9 -21.87 -5.51 -18.97
CA ASP A 9 -20.48 -5.87 -18.65
C ASP A 9 -19.50 -4.74 -18.96
N ASN A 10 -19.66 -4.07 -20.11
CA ASN A 10 -18.85 -2.91 -20.48
C ASN A 10 -19.06 -1.74 -19.51
N LEU A 11 -20.29 -1.51 -19.05
CA LEU A 11 -20.59 -0.49 -18.04
C LEU A 11 -19.96 -0.86 -16.69
N SER A 12 -20.08 -2.11 -16.26
CA SER A 12 -19.46 -2.61 -15.02
C SER A 12 -17.95 -2.44 -15.04
N GLN A 13 -17.31 -2.78 -16.16
CA GLN A 13 -15.87 -2.61 -16.34
C GLN A 13 -15.45 -1.13 -16.39
N ALA A 14 -16.23 -0.28 -17.05
CA ALA A 14 -16.00 1.16 -17.05
C ALA A 14 -16.14 1.77 -15.65
N ILE A 15 -17.16 1.37 -14.88
CA ILE A 15 -17.34 1.80 -13.48
C ILE A 15 -16.18 1.30 -12.61
N SER A 16 -15.76 0.03 -12.76
CA SER A 16 -14.61 -0.51 -12.03
C SER A 16 -13.31 0.23 -12.34
N SER A 17 -13.14 0.74 -13.57
CA SER A 17 -11.99 1.59 -13.93
C SER A 17 -12.09 3.03 -13.42
N LEU A 18 -13.31 3.49 -13.10
CA LEU A 18 -13.59 4.82 -12.57
C LEU A 18 -13.55 4.89 -11.04
N ILE A 19 -13.68 3.75 -10.35
CA ILE A 19 -13.45 3.66 -8.91
C ILE A 19 -11.95 3.97 -8.70
N PRO A 20 -11.59 5.11 -8.08
CA PRO A 20 -10.21 5.36 -7.73
C PRO A 20 -9.75 4.21 -6.85
N VAL A 21 -8.53 3.70 -7.08
CA VAL A 21 -7.88 2.86 -6.07
C VAL A 21 -7.77 3.73 -4.81
N MET A 22 -8.75 3.57 -3.93
CA MET A 22 -8.79 4.24 -2.65
C MET A 22 -7.56 3.76 -1.92
N ASP A 23 -6.76 4.70 -1.46
CA ASP A 23 -5.66 4.37 -0.56
C ASP A 23 -6.29 3.85 0.75
N PRO A 24 -6.23 2.54 1.02
CA PRO A 24 -6.85 1.98 2.22
C PRO A 24 -6.08 2.39 3.48
N TYR A 25 -4.87 2.94 3.32
CA TYR A 25 -3.96 3.29 4.39
C TYR A 25 -3.61 4.78 4.37
N GLY A 26 -4.59 5.68 4.18
CA GLY A 26 -4.35 7.14 4.21
C GLY A 26 -3.32 7.54 5.28
N ILE A 27 -2.45 8.53 5.01
CA ILE A 27 -1.19 8.76 5.76
C ILE A 27 -1.29 8.57 7.28
N SER A 28 -2.32 9.14 7.94
CA SER A 28 -2.51 9.00 9.39
C SER A 28 -2.72 7.54 9.83
N GLU A 29 -3.47 6.77 9.05
CA GLU A 29 -3.71 5.36 9.31
C GLU A 29 -2.44 4.53 9.05
N ALA A 30 -1.71 4.83 7.99
CA ALA A 30 -0.43 4.17 7.72
C ALA A 30 0.60 4.36 8.84
N VAL A 31 0.66 5.54 9.46
CA VAL A 31 1.54 5.79 10.61
C VAL A 31 1.12 4.93 11.80
N LYS A 32 -0.17 4.89 12.15
CA LYS A 32 -0.65 4.03 13.24
C LYS A 32 -0.35 2.56 12.97
N VAL A 33 -0.55 2.11 11.74
CA VAL A 33 -0.25 0.73 11.33
C VAL A 33 1.24 0.45 11.48
N LEU A 34 2.13 1.36 11.05
CA LEU A 34 3.58 1.26 11.27
C LEU A 34 3.93 1.15 12.77
N ASP A 35 3.29 1.96 13.63
CA ASP A 35 3.52 1.93 15.08
C ASP A 35 3.17 0.56 15.69
N THR A 36 2.20 -0.16 15.12
CA THR A 36 1.85 -1.53 15.56
C THR A 36 2.85 -2.60 15.12
N MET A 37 3.75 -2.30 14.19
CA MET A 37 4.72 -3.26 13.60
C MET A 37 6.05 -3.30 14.35
N SER A 38 6.09 -2.95 15.63
CA SER A 38 7.34 -2.81 16.43
C SER A 38 8.26 -4.05 16.41
N GLU A 39 7.71 -5.26 16.24
CA GLU A 39 8.49 -6.50 16.10
C GLU A 39 9.24 -6.60 14.75
N GLU A 40 8.67 -6.03 13.68
CA GLU A 40 9.26 -6.03 12.34
C GLU A 40 10.11 -4.79 12.07
N VAL A 41 9.61 -3.63 12.52
CA VAL A 41 10.21 -2.31 12.34
C VAL A 41 10.24 -1.62 13.70
N PRO A 42 11.31 -1.78 14.49
CA PRO A 42 11.41 -1.19 15.81
C PRO A 42 11.30 0.34 15.75
N GLU A 43 10.58 0.93 16.70
CA GLU A 43 10.45 2.37 16.83
C GLU A 43 11.83 3.04 16.96
N ALA A 44 11.99 4.21 16.35
CA ALA A 44 13.25 4.96 16.29
C ALA A 44 14.42 4.24 15.58
N SER A 45 14.19 3.09 14.94
CA SER A 45 15.19 2.48 14.07
C SER A 45 15.39 3.28 12.77
N PRO A 46 16.52 3.12 12.06
CA PRO A 46 16.69 3.70 10.73
C PRO A 46 15.57 3.30 9.76
N LEU A 47 15.11 2.05 9.84
CA LEU A 47 13.99 1.55 9.02
C LEU A 47 12.67 2.24 9.36
N TYR A 48 12.43 2.60 10.61
CA TYR A 48 11.24 3.34 11.01
C TYR A 48 11.22 4.74 10.37
N PHE A 49 12.32 5.49 10.45
CA PHE A 49 12.42 6.81 9.81
C PHE A 49 12.37 6.73 8.28
N PHE A 50 12.98 5.71 7.69
CA PHE A 50 12.86 5.44 6.26
C PHE A 50 11.41 5.17 5.87
N SER A 51 10.72 4.32 6.64
CA SER A 51 9.30 4.00 6.44
C SER A 51 8.43 5.26 6.49
N LEU A 52 8.62 6.15 7.47
CA LEU A 52 7.89 7.41 7.55
C LEU A 52 8.01 8.26 6.28
N ARG A 53 9.19 8.31 5.66
CA ARG A 53 9.40 9.02 4.38
C ARG A 53 8.74 8.27 3.23
N LEU A 54 8.87 6.94 3.20
CA LEU A 54 8.25 6.06 2.20
C LEU A 54 6.72 6.18 2.21
N LEU A 55 6.12 6.33 3.40
CA LEU A 55 4.68 6.52 3.60
C LEU A 55 4.15 7.79 2.94
N LEU A 56 4.97 8.76 2.55
CA LEU A 56 4.51 9.95 1.83
C LEU A 56 4.15 9.65 0.37
N ASN A 57 4.80 8.64 -0.23
CA ASN A 57 4.49 8.19 -1.58
C ASN A 57 3.31 7.21 -1.53
N LYS A 58 2.24 7.52 -2.28
CA LYS A 58 0.99 6.72 -2.27
C LYS A 58 1.24 5.27 -2.66
N ASP A 59 1.92 5.02 -3.77
CA ASP A 59 2.06 3.68 -4.32
C ASP A 59 3.01 2.85 -3.46
N ARG A 60 4.12 3.45 -2.99
CA ARG A 60 5.05 2.79 -2.07
C ARG A 60 4.38 2.47 -0.73
N ARG A 61 3.56 3.38 -0.19
CA ARG A 61 2.76 3.14 1.03
C ARG A 61 1.85 1.94 0.88
N ILE A 62 1.05 1.90 -0.18
CA ILE A 62 0.11 0.80 -0.44
C ILE A 62 0.88 -0.52 -0.59
N MET A 63 1.96 -0.53 -1.35
CA MET A 63 2.80 -1.71 -1.53
C MET A 63 3.37 -2.18 -0.19
N PHE A 64 4.10 -1.31 0.52
CA PHE A 64 4.74 -1.61 1.80
C PHE A 64 3.78 -2.26 2.81
N LEU A 65 2.62 -1.62 3.03
CA LEU A 65 1.64 -2.09 4.01
C LEU A 65 0.89 -3.35 3.56
N SER A 66 0.94 -3.70 2.28
CA SER A 66 0.36 -4.94 1.75
C SER A 66 1.36 -6.11 1.70
N ILE A 67 2.65 -5.89 1.96
CA ILE A 67 3.66 -6.95 1.96
C ILE A 67 3.45 -7.88 3.15
N ASN A 68 3.68 -9.17 2.91
CA ASN A 68 3.65 -10.21 3.95
C ASN A 68 4.59 -9.82 5.13
N PRO A 69 4.07 -9.77 6.38
CA PRO A 69 4.85 -9.43 7.57
C PRO A 69 6.20 -10.15 7.68
N LYS A 70 6.29 -11.41 7.23
CA LYS A 70 7.51 -12.23 7.32
C LYS A 70 8.67 -11.71 6.47
N ILE A 71 8.40 -10.94 5.42
CA ILE A 71 9.42 -10.44 4.49
C ILE A 71 9.46 -8.91 4.41
N ARG A 72 8.49 -8.23 5.02
CA ARG A 72 8.30 -6.79 4.90
C ARG A 72 9.51 -5.98 5.38
N ALA A 73 10.10 -6.36 6.50
CA ALA A 73 11.32 -5.73 7.01
C ALA A 73 12.54 -5.95 6.11
N LEU A 74 12.63 -7.10 5.42
CA LEU A 74 13.70 -7.36 4.46
C LEU A 74 13.54 -6.50 3.22
N TRP A 75 12.32 -6.41 2.68
CA TRP A 75 12.02 -5.54 1.55
C TRP A 75 12.35 -4.07 1.84
N LEU A 76 11.99 -3.57 3.03
CA LEU A 76 12.34 -2.21 3.45
C LEU A 76 13.84 -1.96 3.49
N LYS A 77 14.65 -2.95 3.91
CA LYS A 77 16.11 -2.82 3.93
C LYS A 77 16.65 -2.67 2.52
N THR A 78 16.20 -3.51 1.60
CA THR A 78 16.62 -3.45 0.19
C THR A 78 16.25 -2.10 -0.44
N GLU A 79 15.02 -1.62 -0.23
CA GLU A 79 14.63 -0.30 -0.75
C GLU A 79 15.40 0.87 -0.14
N MET A 80 15.80 0.76 1.14
CA MET A 80 16.61 1.78 1.80
C MET A 80 18.05 1.79 1.27
N GLU A 81 18.61 0.63 0.94
CA GLU A 81 19.95 0.49 0.36
C GLU A 81 20.02 1.02 -1.08
N ASP A 82 18.92 0.93 -1.83
CA ASP A 82 18.81 1.42 -3.21
C ASP A 82 18.46 2.92 -3.32
N SER A 83 18.22 3.61 -2.20
CA SER A 83 17.74 5.01 -2.13
C SER A 83 18.84 6.07 -1.95
#